data_AF-A0A319BZW6-F1
#
_entry.id   AF-A0A319BZW6-F1
#
_cell.length_a   1.000
_cell.length_b   1.000
_cell.length_c   1.000
_cell.angle_alpha   90.00
_cell.angle_beta   90.00
_cell.angle_gamma   90.00
#
_symmetry.space_group_name_H-M   'P 1'
#
loop_
_entity.id
_entity.type
_entity.pdbx_description
1 polymer ?
#
loop_
_entity_poly.entity_id
_entity_poly.type
_entity_poly.pdbx_seq_one_letter_code
_entity_poly.pdbx_strand_id
1 'polypeptide(L)'
;MLNRALLRTPWLRPAIFSASHPSISATAASAPRFPALYASTRPLTSIPSRQSEHPPTTTSTPPSETAALPSQDPELATTTTTTTPEPTSHIPWYLQDEPDQPATRPITSGEQIPALPENPPALLAALLEYTFKDLGLDGLKLLDLRGLDTPPALGANVIMIVGTARSVKHLNVSADRLCRWLRATYKLTPFADGLLGRNELKIKLRRKAKRARLASKSGTLVDDKDDGITTGWICVNAGIVEEAPQAEVTAAEEAGFEGFGNAGWGTRVVVQIFTEEKRAEVDLEGLWEKNLARVGRQREKERAEREDGVEWL
;
A
#
# COMPACT_ATOMS: atom_id res chain seq x y z
N MET A 1 -8.75 -0.40 -74.09
CA MET A 1 -7.34 -0.52 -73.68
C MET A 1 -7.35 -0.41 -72.15
N LEU A 2 -7.27 -1.52 -71.40
CA LEU A 2 -6.03 -2.06 -70.80
C LEU A 2 -5.20 -0.95 -70.11
N ASN A 3 -4.98 -0.96 -68.79
CA ASN A 3 -4.44 -2.09 -68.02
C ASN A 3 -4.83 -2.15 -66.53
N ARG A 4 -4.70 -3.35 -65.95
CA ARG A 4 -4.67 -3.63 -64.50
C ARG A 4 -3.27 -3.39 -63.94
N ALA A 5 -3.16 -2.98 -62.68
CA ALA A 5 -1.99 -3.27 -61.84
C ALA A 5 -2.43 -3.51 -60.39
N LEU A 6 -2.18 -4.72 -59.87
CA LEU A 6 -2.36 -5.09 -58.47
C LEU A 6 -1.00 -5.04 -57.78
N LEU A 7 -0.90 -4.43 -56.60
CA LEU A 7 0.26 -4.59 -55.72
C LEU A 7 -0.20 -5.06 -54.34
N ARG A 8 -0.04 -6.36 -54.11
CA ARG A 8 -0.09 -6.98 -52.78
C ARG A 8 1.29 -6.84 -52.13
N THR A 9 1.35 -6.40 -50.88
CA THR A 9 2.54 -6.53 -50.02
C THR A 9 2.40 -7.73 -49.09
N PRO A 10 3.42 -8.61 -48.97
CA PRO A 10 3.38 -9.75 -48.06
C PRO A 10 3.91 -9.39 -46.66
N TRP A 11 3.27 -9.94 -45.63
CA TRP A 11 3.82 -9.98 -44.27
C TRP A 11 4.93 -11.03 -44.16
N LEU A 12 5.99 -10.71 -43.42
CA LEU A 12 7.05 -11.68 -43.05
C LEU A 12 6.96 -12.01 -41.56
N ARG A 13 6.77 -13.30 -41.26
CA ARG A 13 7.01 -13.90 -39.93
C ARG A 13 8.39 -14.56 -39.93
N PRO A 14 9.20 -14.45 -38.86
CA PRO A 14 10.28 -15.39 -38.59
C PRO A 14 9.72 -16.68 -37.98
N ALA A 15 10.20 -17.83 -38.43
CA ALA A 15 9.85 -19.14 -37.88
C ALA A 15 10.90 -19.66 -36.89
N ILE A 16 10.38 -20.36 -35.90
CA ILE A 16 10.96 -21.43 -35.08
C ILE A 16 12.31 -21.98 -35.60
N PHE A 17 13.31 -21.99 -34.73
CA PHE A 17 14.43 -22.95 -34.82
C PHE A 17 14.46 -23.83 -33.58
N SER A 18 14.41 -25.14 -33.81
CA SER A 18 14.70 -26.18 -32.81
C SER A 18 16.14 -26.65 -33.00
N ALA A 19 16.89 -26.80 -31.92
CA ALA A 19 18.20 -27.46 -31.92
C ALA A 19 18.50 -28.05 -30.53
N SER A 20 19.25 -29.14 -30.52
CA SER A 20 19.30 -30.14 -29.44
C SER A 20 20.41 -29.93 -28.38
N HIS A 21 20.22 -30.58 -27.23
CA HIS A 21 21.23 -30.78 -26.19
C HIS A 21 22.55 -31.36 -26.72
N PRO A 22 23.65 -31.15 -25.98
CA PRO A 22 24.45 -32.31 -25.56
C PRO A 22 24.63 -32.37 -24.03
N SER A 23 24.42 -33.57 -23.49
CA SER A 23 24.83 -33.94 -22.13
C SER A 23 26.31 -34.36 -22.14
N ILE A 24 27.11 -33.86 -21.19
CA ILE A 24 28.39 -34.47 -20.83
C ILE A 24 28.48 -34.54 -19.30
N SER A 25 28.47 -35.77 -18.78
CA SER A 25 28.83 -36.08 -17.40
C SER A 25 30.34 -36.27 -17.29
N ALA A 26 30.97 -35.77 -16.24
CA ALA A 26 32.33 -36.16 -15.86
C ALA A 26 32.45 -36.22 -14.34
N THR A 27 32.92 -37.36 -13.82
CA THR A 27 32.99 -37.67 -12.38
C THR A 27 34.39 -37.48 -11.80
N ALA A 28 34.41 -36.84 -10.63
CA ALA A 28 35.26 -37.14 -9.46
C ALA A 28 36.81 -36.95 -9.49
N ALA A 29 37.24 -36.27 -8.41
CA ALA A 29 38.46 -36.50 -7.61
C ALA A 29 39.86 -36.18 -8.19
N SER A 30 40.48 -35.11 -7.68
CA SER A 30 41.56 -35.23 -6.68
C SER A 30 41.93 -33.87 -6.04
N ALA A 31 42.37 -33.90 -4.79
CA ALA A 31 42.95 -32.77 -4.03
C ALA A 31 44.21 -33.29 -3.29
N PRO A 32 44.98 -32.49 -2.51
CA PRO A 32 45.03 -31.03 -2.38
C PRO A 32 46.46 -30.46 -2.62
N ARG A 33 46.66 -29.14 -2.43
CA ARG A 33 47.92 -28.53 -1.94
C ARG A 33 47.73 -27.03 -1.60
N PHE A 34 47.76 -26.71 -0.31
CA PHE A 34 48.04 -25.37 0.25
C PHE A 34 49.54 -25.28 0.62
N PRO A 35 50.10 -24.13 1.08
CA PRO A 35 49.60 -22.74 1.06
C PRO A 35 50.59 -21.76 0.40
N ALA A 36 50.17 -20.50 0.20
CA ALA A 36 51.09 -19.36 0.12
C ALA A 36 50.55 -18.21 1.00
N LEU A 37 51.31 -17.87 2.03
CA LEU A 37 50.99 -16.81 2.99
C LEU A 37 51.35 -15.44 2.41
N TYR A 38 50.39 -14.52 2.35
CA TYR A 38 50.68 -13.09 2.37
C TYR A 38 49.83 -12.42 3.43
N ALA A 39 50.48 -12.13 4.55
CA ALA A 39 49.92 -11.27 5.58
C ALA A 39 49.84 -9.84 5.05
N SER A 40 48.67 -9.20 5.23
CA SER A 40 48.55 -7.75 5.12
C SER A 40 48.11 -7.21 6.47
N THR A 41 48.98 -6.40 7.07
CA THR A 41 48.85 -5.89 8.44
C THR A 41 47.83 -4.76 8.51
N ARG A 42 46.98 -4.80 9.55
CA ARG A 42 46.24 -3.61 9.99
C ARG A 42 47.22 -2.59 10.59
N PRO A 43 46.84 -1.31 10.59
CA PRO A 43 46.93 -0.58 11.85
C PRO A 43 45.64 0.18 12.22
N LEU A 44 45.25 -0.05 13.48
CA LEU A 44 44.84 0.94 14.48
C LEU A 44 43.71 1.94 14.18
N THR A 45 42.59 1.65 14.85
CA THR A 45 41.73 2.57 15.60
C THR A 45 42.28 3.98 15.87
N SER A 46 41.44 5.00 15.64
CA SER A 46 41.44 6.25 16.40
C SER A 46 40.05 6.51 16.98
N ILE A 47 40.01 6.74 18.30
CA ILE A 47 38.83 7.18 19.04
C ILE A 47 39.12 8.61 19.51
N PRO A 48 38.39 9.64 19.08
CA PRO A 48 38.43 10.93 19.74
C PRO A 48 37.65 10.88 21.06
N SER A 49 38.23 11.48 22.10
CA SER A 49 37.74 11.44 23.48
C SER A 49 36.35 12.04 23.66
N ARG A 50 35.65 11.60 24.71
CA ARG A 50 34.60 12.40 25.35
C ARG A 50 35.19 13.75 25.77
N GLN A 51 34.46 14.82 25.51
CA GLN A 51 34.48 16.01 26.36
C GLN A 51 33.04 16.25 26.84
N SER A 52 32.90 16.39 28.14
CA SER A 52 31.68 16.65 28.87
C SER A 52 31.95 17.89 29.69
N GLU A 53 31.38 19.03 29.33
CA GLU A 53 31.46 20.23 30.16
C GLU A 53 30.18 21.06 30.04
N HIS A 54 29.48 21.13 31.16
CA HIS A 54 28.29 21.89 31.49
C HIS A 54 28.30 22.00 33.03
N PRO A 55 27.74 23.05 33.62
CA PRO A 55 28.07 24.47 33.50
C PRO A 55 28.59 25.03 34.84
N PRO A 56 29.00 26.31 34.93
CA PRO A 56 29.08 27.02 36.21
C PRO A 56 27.79 27.82 36.48
N THR A 57 27.09 27.47 37.56
CA THR A 57 26.00 28.26 38.16
C THR A 57 26.50 28.94 39.43
N THR A 58 26.50 30.27 39.48
CA THR A 58 26.58 31.06 40.74
C THR A 58 25.68 32.28 40.61
N THR A 59 24.55 32.38 41.32
CA THR A 59 24.38 32.65 42.77
C THR A 59 24.55 34.13 43.13
N SER A 60 23.46 34.77 43.60
CA SER A 60 23.37 35.81 44.67
C SER A 60 22.37 36.96 44.40
N THR A 61 21.10 36.71 44.76
CA THR A 61 20.18 37.45 45.67
C THR A 61 20.30 39.00 45.90
N PRO A 62 19.18 39.73 46.19
CA PRO A 62 19.06 41.20 46.19
C PRO A 62 19.13 41.84 47.61
N PRO A 63 18.68 43.11 47.88
CA PRO A 63 17.24 43.38 48.16
C PRO A 63 16.69 44.83 47.92
N SER A 64 15.36 44.97 48.10
CA SER A 64 14.53 46.13 48.51
C SER A 64 14.56 47.46 47.71
N GLU A 65 13.44 48.02 47.21
CA GLU A 65 12.12 48.37 47.82
C GLU A 65 12.09 49.76 48.50
N THR A 66 11.36 50.72 47.90
CA THR A 66 10.64 51.85 48.55
C THR A 66 9.67 52.47 47.53
N ALA A 67 8.47 52.85 47.97
CA ALA A 67 7.39 53.35 47.13
C ALA A 67 7.32 54.89 47.04
N ALA A 68 6.72 55.42 45.96
CA ALA A 68 5.94 56.68 45.99
C ALA A 68 5.06 56.86 44.72
N LEU A 69 3.76 57.05 44.95
CA LEU A 69 2.81 57.75 44.06
C LEU A 69 2.93 59.27 44.35
N PRO A 70 2.58 60.22 43.43
CA PRO A 70 1.17 60.47 43.11
C PRO A 70 0.84 60.96 41.68
N SER A 71 -0.47 61.11 41.46
CA SER A 71 -1.21 61.41 40.23
C SER A 71 -1.08 62.84 39.67
N GLN A 72 -1.36 63.02 38.37
CA GLN A 72 -2.18 64.12 37.82
C GLN A 72 -2.56 63.91 36.34
N ASP A 73 -3.87 63.93 36.07
CA ASP A 73 -4.54 64.16 34.77
C ASP A 73 -4.79 65.70 34.59
N PRO A 74 -5.20 66.29 33.43
CA PRO A 74 -6.22 65.74 32.52
C PRO A 74 -6.29 66.16 31.01
N GLU A 75 -7.20 65.48 30.29
CA GLU A 75 -8.23 66.00 29.35
C GLU A 75 -7.89 66.59 27.95
N LEU A 76 -8.24 65.80 26.91
CA LEU A 76 -9.03 66.08 25.67
C LEU A 76 -9.06 64.77 24.83
N ALA A 77 -9.93 64.42 23.87
CA ALA A 77 -11.24 64.84 23.34
C ALA A 77 -11.74 63.68 22.39
N THR A 78 -13.00 63.50 21.93
CA THR A 78 -14.34 63.99 22.32
C THR A 78 -15.42 63.21 21.50
N THR A 79 -16.47 62.64 22.15
CA THR A 79 -17.75 62.10 21.58
C THR A 79 -17.71 60.89 20.60
N THR A 80 -18.63 59.91 20.52
CA THR A 80 -19.97 59.68 21.17
C THR A 80 -20.38 58.17 21.10
N THR A 81 -21.12 57.65 22.10
CA THR A 81 -22.21 56.58 22.06
C THR A 81 -22.09 55.33 21.16
N THR A 82 -22.37 54.06 21.55
CA THR A 82 -23.04 53.46 22.73
C THR A 82 -22.69 51.95 22.83
N THR A 83 -22.92 51.34 24.01
CA THR A 83 -23.00 49.89 24.34
C THR A 83 -21.72 49.20 24.83
N THR A 84 -21.60 49.12 26.16
CA THR A 84 -20.78 48.14 26.91
C THR A 84 -21.77 47.17 27.58
N PRO A 85 -21.48 45.86 27.59
CA PRO A 85 -20.99 45.21 28.81
C PRO A 85 -19.69 44.44 28.53
N GLU A 86 -18.61 44.82 29.19
CA GLU A 86 -17.97 44.10 30.31
C GLU A 86 -16.78 43.26 29.81
N PRO A 87 -15.67 43.19 30.57
CA PRO A 87 -14.41 42.69 30.05
C PRO A 87 -14.42 41.16 29.97
N THR A 88 -14.20 40.62 28.77
CA THR A 88 -13.83 39.21 28.62
C THR A 88 -12.53 38.96 29.37
N SER A 89 -12.61 38.30 30.51
CA SER A 89 -11.44 37.86 31.27
C SER A 89 -10.55 37.04 30.34
N HIS A 90 -9.27 37.39 30.29
CA HIS A 90 -8.26 36.62 29.55
C HIS A 90 -7.96 35.33 30.34
N ILE A 91 -8.90 34.39 30.30
CA ILE A 91 -8.78 33.08 30.96
C ILE A 91 -7.64 32.33 30.26
N PRO A 92 -6.52 32.05 30.95
CA PRO A 92 -5.40 31.35 30.34
C PRO A 92 -5.82 29.95 29.88
N TRP A 93 -5.21 29.45 28.80
CA TRP A 93 -5.57 28.18 28.16
C TRP A 93 -5.65 26.97 29.11
N TYR A 94 -4.90 26.99 30.22
CA TYR A 94 -4.85 25.92 31.23
C TYR A 94 -5.98 25.97 32.26
N LEU A 95 -6.78 27.04 32.28
CA LEU A 95 -7.93 27.24 33.17
C LEU A 95 -9.24 27.39 32.39
N GLN A 96 -9.20 27.15 31.08
CA GLN A 96 -10.39 26.92 30.27
C GLN A 96 -10.78 25.47 30.50
N ASP A 97 -11.94 25.23 31.13
CA ASP A 97 -12.52 23.90 31.19
C ASP A 97 -12.60 23.35 29.75
N GLU A 98 -12.03 22.16 29.53
CA GLU A 98 -11.97 21.57 28.19
C GLU A 98 -13.41 21.44 27.68
N PRO A 99 -13.81 22.18 26.62
CA PRO A 99 -15.21 22.35 26.28
C PRO A 99 -15.77 20.99 25.92
N ASP A 100 -16.71 20.49 26.73
CA ASP A 100 -17.26 19.11 26.74
C ASP A 100 -17.10 18.46 25.37
N GLN A 101 -15.94 17.81 25.17
CA GLN A 101 -15.55 17.39 23.84
C GLN A 101 -16.55 16.34 23.43
N PRO A 102 -17.42 16.58 22.43
CA PRO A 102 -18.53 15.68 22.17
C PRO A 102 -17.92 14.31 21.93
N ALA A 103 -18.30 13.34 22.78
CA ALA A 103 -17.68 12.01 22.86
C ALA A 103 -17.83 11.20 21.55
N THR A 104 -18.52 11.78 20.59
CA THR A 104 -18.58 11.47 19.17
C THR A 104 -17.91 12.59 18.37
N ARG A 105 -16.58 12.51 18.21
CA ARG A 105 -16.01 12.92 16.92
C ARG A 105 -16.77 12.12 15.87
N PRO A 106 -17.46 12.74 14.89
CA PRO A 106 -18.21 11.97 13.91
C PRO A 106 -17.20 11.10 13.18
N ILE A 107 -17.32 9.78 13.37
CA ILE A 107 -16.52 8.77 12.69
C ILE A 107 -16.70 9.07 11.21
N THR A 108 -15.69 9.67 10.58
CA THR A 108 -15.84 10.09 9.18
C THR A 108 -16.14 8.83 8.38
N SER A 109 -17.06 8.89 7.42
CA SER A 109 -17.68 7.69 6.83
C SER A 109 -16.72 6.74 6.10
N GLY A 110 -15.42 7.06 6.01
CA GLY A 110 -14.34 6.17 5.59
C GLY A 110 -13.66 5.33 6.69
N GLU A 111 -14.03 5.47 7.98
CA GLU A 111 -13.45 4.70 9.11
C GLU A 111 -14.22 3.42 9.46
N GLN A 112 -15.26 3.05 8.70
CA GLN A 112 -16.02 1.82 8.95
C GLN A 112 -15.39 0.61 8.26
N ILE A 113 -15.23 -0.51 8.99
CA ILE A 113 -14.83 -1.79 8.41
C ILE A 113 -15.97 -2.26 7.48
N PRO A 114 -15.69 -2.61 6.21
CA PRO A 114 -16.72 -3.03 5.27
C PRO A 114 -17.39 -4.33 5.71
N ALA A 115 -18.70 -4.45 5.46
CA ALA A 115 -19.45 -5.67 5.72
C ALA A 115 -18.93 -6.84 4.88
N LEU A 116 -18.97 -8.05 5.45
CA LEU A 116 -18.53 -9.28 4.78
C LEU A 116 -19.56 -9.72 3.72
N PRO A 117 -19.12 -10.33 2.59
CA PRO A 117 -20.01 -10.95 1.62
C PRO A 117 -20.66 -12.22 2.20
N GLU A 118 -21.72 -12.72 1.54
CA GLU A 118 -22.57 -13.82 2.01
C GLU A 118 -21.79 -15.10 2.38
N ASN A 119 -20.79 -15.47 1.59
CA ASN A 119 -19.87 -16.58 1.87
C ASN A 119 -18.44 -16.03 1.97
N PRO A 120 -17.95 -15.60 3.15
CA PRO A 120 -16.58 -15.11 3.30
C PRO A 120 -15.63 -16.27 3.63
N PRO A 121 -14.46 -16.40 2.98
CA PRO A 121 -13.45 -17.36 3.41
C PRO A 121 -12.99 -17.00 4.83
N ALA A 122 -12.73 -18.00 5.69
CA ALA A 122 -12.54 -17.80 7.13
C ALA A 122 -11.42 -16.81 7.51
N LEU A 123 -10.42 -16.63 6.64
CA LEU A 123 -9.35 -15.65 6.77
C LEU A 123 -9.81 -14.20 6.63
N LEU A 124 -10.88 -13.93 5.87
CA LEU A 124 -11.25 -12.58 5.42
C LEU A 124 -11.60 -11.62 6.57
N ALA A 125 -12.35 -12.09 7.56
CA ALA A 125 -12.74 -11.28 8.71
C ALA A 125 -11.51 -10.84 9.54
N ALA A 126 -10.64 -11.79 9.88
CA ALA A 126 -9.40 -11.53 10.60
C ALA A 126 -8.42 -10.66 9.79
N LEU A 127 -8.39 -10.81 8.46
CA LEU A 127 -7.61 -9.96 7.56
C LEU A 127 -8.12 -8.52 7.55
N LEU A 128 -9.44 -8.30 7.43
CA LEU A 128 -10.03 -6.96 7.47
C LEU A 128 -9.74 -6.28 8.81
N GLU A 129 -9.95 -6.98 9.91
CA GLU A 129 -9.63 -6.50 11.25
C GLU A 129 -8.15 -6.14 11.40
N TYR A 130 -7.24 -6.99 10.93
CA TYR A 130 -5.80 -6.73 10.94
C TYR A 130 -5.43 -5.51 10.06
N THR A 131 -6.02 -5.38 8.87
CA THR A 131 -5.75 -4.24 7.97
C THR A 131 -6.24 -2.91 8.53
N PHE A 132 -7.33 -2.92 9.29
CA PHE A 132 -7.84 -1.71 9.94
C PHE A 132 -7.05 -1.38 11.21
N LYS A 133 -6.98 -2.31 12.18
CA LYS A 133 -6.46 -2.06 13.52
C LYS A 133 -4.93 -2.02 13.60
N ASP A 134 -4.25 -3.03 13.05
CA ASP A 134 -2.79 -3.20 13.19
C ASP A 134 -1.98 -2.54 12.08
N LEU A 135 -2.56 -2.42 10.88
CA LEU A 135 -1.95 -1.73 9.74
C LEU A 135 -2.41 -0.27 9.58
N GLY A 136 -3.46 0.16 10.30
CA GLY A 136 -3.96 1.53 10.28
C GLY A 136 -4.37 2.03 8.89
N LEU A 137 -4.92 1.15 8.05
CA LEU A 137 -5.39 1.53 6.71
C LEU A 137 -6.78 2.14 6.79
N ASP A 138 -6.91 3.33 6.22
CA ASP A 138 -8.14 4.13 6.25
C ASP A 138 -8.95 3.91 4.95
N GLY A 139 -10.27 4.10 4.97
CA GLY A 139 -11.12 4.00 3.77
C GLY A 139 -11.21 2.60 3.17
N LEU A 140 -11.32 1.55 3.99
CA LEU A 140 -11.36 0.17 3.50
C LEU A 140 -12.63 -0.11 2.67
N LYS A 141 -12.46 -0.57 1.43
CA LYS A 141 -13.53 -1.12 0.60
C LYS A 141 -13.28 -2.59 0.29
N LEU A 142 -14.37 -3.35 0.16
CA LEU A 142 -14.36 -4.76 -0.16
C LEU A 142 -15.16 -4.99 -1.45
N LEU A 143 -14.52 -5.61 -2.44
CA LEU A 143 -15.09 -5.90 -3.75
C LEU A 143 -15.05 -7.40 -3.98
N ASP A 144 -16.21 -8.05 -4.00
CA ASP A 144 -16.35 -9.46 -4.34
C ASP A 144 -16.45 -9.60 -5.87
N LEU A 145 -15.41 -10.15 -6.50
CA LEU A 145 -15.32 -10.34 -7.95
C LEU A 145 -15.59 -11.80 -8.36
N ARG A 146 -16.04 -12.66 -7.45
CA ARG A 146 -16.31 -14.09 -7.73
C ARG A 146 -17.43 -14.31 -8.73
N GLY A 147 -18.34 -13.35 -8.89
CA GLY A 147 -19.47 -13.41 -9.82
C GLY A 147 -19.18 -12.96 -11.26
N LEU A 148 -17.95 -12.56 -11.60
CA LEU A 148 -17.63 -12.05 -12.95
C LEU A 148 -17.39 -13.19 -13.96
N ASP A 149 -18.20 -13.21 -15.02
CA ASP A 149 -18.07 -14.15 -16.15
C ASP A 149 -16.71 -14.08 -16.84
N THR A 150 -16.20 -12.87 -17.08
CA THR A 150 -14.80 -12.66 -17.46
C THR A 150 -13.93 -12.51 -16.21
N PRO A 151 -13.09 -13.49 -15.85
CA PRO A 151 -12.26 -13.41 -14.65
C PRO A 151 -11.22 -12.29 -14.76
N PRO A 152 -10.91 -11.57 -13.66
CA PRO A 152 -9.85 -10.57 -13.66
C PRO A 152 -8.49 -11.22 -13.92
N ALA A 153 -7.52 -10.45 -14.43
CA ALA A 153 -6.14 -10.92 -14.68
C ALA A 153 -5.40 -11.43 -13.42
N LEU A 154 -5.98 -11.23 -12.23
CA LEU A 154 -5.51 -11.74 -10.94
C LEU A 154 -5.88 -13.22 -10.69
N GLY A 155 -6.85 -13.77 -11.44
CA GLY A 155 -7.35 -15.14 -11.34
C GLY A 155 -8.89 -15.20 -11.34
N ALA A 156 -9.44 -16.42 -11.39
CA ALA A 156 -10.85 -16.64 -11.05
C ALA A 156 -11.07 -16.45 -9.53
N ASN A 157 -12.33 -16.26 -9.13
CA ASN A 157 -12.78 -16.21 -7.74
C ASN A 157 -11.98 -15.24 -6.84
N VAL A 158 -11.81 -13.99 -7.29
CA VAL A 158 -11.05 -12.98 -6.55
C VAL A 158 -11.94 -12.17 -5.60
N ILE A 159 -11.50 -11.99 -4.36
CA ILE A 159 -11.98 -10.94 -3.46
C ILE A 159 -10.87 -9.87 -3.37
N MET A 160 -11.22 -8.63 -3.71
CA MET A 160 -10.31 -7.50 -3.69
C MET A 160 -10.64 -6.56 -2.52
N ILE A 161 -9.68 -6.35 -1.63
CA ILE A 161 -9.73 -5.32 -0.59
C ILE A 161 -8.96 -4.11 -1.10
N VAL A 162 -9.50 -2.91 -0.96
CA VAL A 162 -8.83 -1.64 -1.28
C VAL A 162 -8.71 -0.78 -0.02
N GLY A 163 -7.53 -0.23 0.26
CA GLY A 163 -7.29 0.63 1.41
C GLY A 163 -6.35 1.80 1.14
N THR A 164 -6.53 2.91 1.84
CA THR A 164 -5.64 4.08 1.80
C THR A 164 -4.59 3.99 2.90
N ALA A 165 -3.35 4.29 2.55
CA ALA A 165 -2.25 4.53 3.47
C ALA A 165 -1.91 6.03 3.51
N ARG A 166 -1.77 6.57 4.73
CA ARG A 166 -1.46 7.98 5.03
C ARG A 166 -0.19 8.55 4.40
N SER A 167 0.71 7.70 3.88
CA SER A 167 1.93 8.12 3.16
C SER A 167 2.59 6.95 2.43
N VAL A 168 3.50 7.24 1.50
CA VAL A 168 4.36 6.25 0.82
C VAL A 168 5.18 5.40 1.83
N LYS A 169 5.62 6.00 2.94
CA LYS A 169 6.33 5.25 4.00
C LYS A 169 5.38 4.30 4.73
N HIS A 170 4.16 4.75 5.02
CA HIS A 170 3.14 3.92 5.64
C HIS A 170 2.78 2.73 4.74
N LEU A 171 2.49 2.99 3.47
CA LEU A 171 2.23 2.00 2.42
C LEU A 171 3.28 0.86 2.40
N ASN A 172 4.57 1.21 2.33
CA ASN A 172 5.66 0.24 2.31
C ASN A 172 5.75 -0.59 3.60
N VAL A 173 5.60 0.04 4.78
CA VAL A 173 5.67 -0.66 6.08
C VAL A 173 4.45 -1.56 6.28
N SER A 174 3.25 -1.11 5.93
CA SER A 174 2.02 -1.87 6.11
C SER A 174 1.94 -3.07 5.16
N ALA A 175 2.39 -2.94 3.91
CA ALA A 175 2.49 -4.07 2.98
C ALA A 175 3.51 -5.14 3.46
N ASP A 176 4.69 -4.72 3.90
CA ASP A 176 5.72 -5.63 4.44
C ASP A 176 5.25 -6.33 5.74
N ARG A 177 4.54 -5.61 6.63
CA ARG A 177 3.87 -6.20 7.81
C ARG A 177 2.82 -7.23 7.40
N LEU A 178 1.92 -6.89 6.47
CA LEU A 178 0.89 -7.80 5.96
C LEU A 178 1.49 -9.09 5.40
N CYS A 179 2.54 -8.98 4.57
CA CYS A 179 3.23 -10.15 4.05
C CYS A 179 3.89 -11.02 5.14
N ARG A 180 4.40 -10.43 6.23
CA ARG A 180 4.92 -11.22 7.37
C ARG A 180 3.80 -11.89 8.15
N TRP A 181 2.70 -11.19 8.40
CA TRP A 181 1.55 -11.71 9.14
C TRP A 181 0.90 -12.89 8.41
N LEU A 182 0.63 -12.77 7.11
CA LEU A 182 0.08 -13.88 6.30
C LEU A 182 0.98 -15.13 6.31
N ARG A 183 2.30 -14.96 6.24
CA ARG A 183 3.29 -16.08 6.36
C ARG A 183 3.33 -16.68 7.77
N ALA A 184 3.17 -15.86 8.80
CA ALA A 184 3.24 -16.30 10.19
C ALA A 184 1.97 -17.04 10.62
N THR A 185 0.81 -16.43 10.39
CA THR A 185 -0.51 -16.88 10.87
C THR A 185 -1.07 -18.00 10.01
N TYR A 186 -1.10 -17.83 8.69
CA TYR A 186 -1.79 -18.75 7.76
C TYR A 186 -0.85 -19.61 6.89
N LYS A 187 0.47 -19.46 7.06
CA LYS A 187 1.53 -20.15 6.28
C LYS A 187 1.45 -19.92 4.76
N LEU A 188 0.69 -18.93 4.33
CA LEU A 188 0.56 -18.53 2.93
C LEU A 188 1.86 -17.93 2.39
N THR A 189 2.00 -17.91 1.07
CA THR A 189 3.15 -17.35 0.34
C THR A 189 2.75 -16.06 -0.39
N PRO A 190 2.43 -14.97 0.34
CA PRO A 190 1.96 -13.73 -0.26
C PRO A 190 3.03 -13.07 -1.13
N PHE A 191 2.60 -12.57 -2.27
CA PHE A 191 3.39 -11.81 -3.22
C PHE A 191 2.94 -10.35 -3.21
N ALA A 192 3.88 -9.42 -2.98
CA ALA A 192 3.62 -7.99 -2.97
C ALA A 192 4.28 -7.33 -4.17
N ASP A 193 3.48 -6.99 -5.18
CA ASP A 193 3.94 -6.18 -6.31
C ASP A 193 4.01 -4.70 -5.90
N GLY A 194 5.06 -4.00 -6.34
CA GLY A 194 5.38 -2.63 -5.91
C GLY A 194 6.14 -2.52 -4.58
N LEU A 195 6.32 -3.61 -3.80
CA LEU A 195 7.13 -3.61 -2.58
C LEU A 195 8.61 -3.89 -2.90
N LEU A 196 9.47 -2.89 -2.70
CA LEU A 196 10.88 -2.98 -3.08
C LEU A 196 11.73 -3.76 -2.06
N GLY A 197 12.41 -4.83 -2.49
CA GLY A 197 13.25 -5.64 -1.62
C GLY A 197 14.49 -4.91 -1.09
N ARG A 198 14.99 -5.29 0.10
CA ARG A 198 16.16 -4.65 0.75
C ARG A 198 17.41 -4.59 -0.15
N ASN A 199 17.66 -5.66 -0.91
CA ASN A 199 18.78 -5.72 -1.86
C ASN A 199 18.55 -4.81 -3.07
N GLU A 200 17.32 -4.74 -3.56
CA GLU A 200 16.92 -3.93 -4.71
C GLU A 200 16.97 -2.44 -4.38
N LEU A 201 16.48 -2.05 -3.21
CA LEU A 201 16.61 -0.69 -2.66
C LEU A 201 18.09 -0.30 -2.52
N LYS A 202 18.93 -1.17 -1.96
CA LYS A 202 20.38 -0.93 -1.86
C LYS A 202 21.03 -0.76 -3.25
N ILE A 203 20.60 -1.53 -4.24
CA ILE A 203 21.10 -1.43 -5.62
C ILE A 203 20.61 -0.14 -6.30
N LYS A 204 19.32 0.22 -6.19
CA LYS A 204 18.74 1.45 -6.74
C LYS A 204 19.39 2.69 -6.12
N LEU A 205 19.50 2.78 -4.79
CA LEU A 205 20.18 3.89 -4.10
C LEU A 205 21.66 4.00 -4.50
N ARG A 206 22.40 2.88 -4.59
CA ARG A 206 23.80 2.88 -5.06
C ARG A 206 23.91 3.36 -6.52
N ARG A 207 22.97 2.98 -7.39
CA ARG A 207 22.90 3.46 -8.77
C ARG A 207 22.58 4.96 -8.82
N LYS A 208 21.62 5.45 -8.02
CA LYS A 208 21.30 6.88 -7.90
C LYS A 208 22.52 7.68 -7.45
N ALA A 209 23.14 7.31 -6.33
CA ALA A 209 24.34 7.97 -5.82
C ALA A 209 25.52 7.94 -6.81
N LYS A 210 25.67 6.86 -7.61
CA LYS A 210 26.68 6.81 -8.68
C LYS A 210 26.32 7.76 -9.83
N ARG A 211 25.07 7.80 -10.29
CA ARG A 211 24.59 8.74 -11.33
C ARG A 211 24.83 10.19 -10.89
N ALA A 212 24.38 10.56 -9.70
CA ALA A 212 24.58 11.89 -9.12
C ALA A 212 26.06 12.28 -9.07
N ARG A 213 26.95 11.43 -8.54
CA ARG A 213 28.40 11.71 -8.49
C ARG A 213 29.04 11.91 -9.86
N LEU A 214 28.62 11.15 -10.88
CA LEU A 214 29.12 11.32 -12.25
C LEU A 214 28.60 12.64 -12.87
N ALA A 215 27.34 12.98 -12.65
CA ALA A 215 26.72 14.19 -13.16
C ALA A 215 27.28 15.46 -12.50
N SER A 216 27.46 15.46 -11.17
CA SER A 216 28.16 16.54 -10.45
C SER A 216 29.60 16.75 -10.95
N LYS A 217 30.29 15.68 -11.36
CA LYS A 217 31.62 15.78 -11.99
C LYS A 217 31.57 16.28 -13.44
N SER A 218 30.45 16.09 -14.13
CA SER A 218 30.25 16.44 -15.54
C SER A 218 29.52 17.77 -15.75
N GLY A 219 29.15 18.48 -14.67
CA GLY A 219 28.38 19.73 -14.73
C GLY A 219 26.92 19.56 -15.19
N THR A 220 26.40 18.33 -15.27
CA THR A 220 25.04 18.06 -15.74
C THR A 220 24.07 17.89 -14.57
N LEU A 221 22.86 18.44 -14.71
CA LEU A 221 21.75 18.16 -13.81
C LEU A 221 21.12 16.81 -14.17
N VAL A 222 20.94 15.93 -13.17
CA VAL A 222 20.14 14.70 -13.33
C VAL A 222 18.69 15.05 -13.02
N ASP A 223 17.78 14.74 -13.95
CA ASP A 223 16.35 14.85 -13.68
C ASP A 223 15.92 13.69 -12.78
N ASP A 224 15.72 13.97 -11.50
CA ASP A 224 15.40 13.00 -10.43
C ASP A 224 13.89 12.73 -10.31
N LYS A 225 13.09 13.06 -11.34
CA LYS A 225 11.60 13.00 -11.29
C LYS A 225 11.01 11.63 -10.97
N ASP A 226 11.65 10.54 -11.39
CA ASP A 226 11.22 9.20 -11.01
C ASP A 226 12.40 8.24 -10.85
N ASP A 227 12.76 7.96 -9.60
CA ASP A 227 13.78 6.97 -9.25
C ASP A 227 13.27 5.52 -9.30
N GLY A 228 11.95 5.31 -9.41
CA GLY A 228 11.32 4.01 -9.21
C GLY A 228 11.60 3.42 -7.82
N ILE A 229 11.85 4.26 -6.80
CA ILE A 229 12.06 3.86 -5.40
C ILE A 229 10.78 4.06 -4.59
N THR A 230 10.05 5.15 -4.84
CA THR A 230 8.81 5.53 -4.17
C THR A 230 7.61 5.15 -5.03
N THR A 231 6.94 4.05 -4.68
CA THR A 231 5.66 3.64 -5.27
C THR A 231 4.50 4.20 -4.45
N GLY A 232 3.44 4.66 -5.12
CA GLY A 232 2.19 5.10 -4.47
C GLY A 232 1.10 4.02 -4.43
N TRP A 233 1.40 2.82 -4.91
CA TRP A 233 0.51 1.67 -4.96
C TRP A 233 1.33 0.39 -4.73
N ILE A 234 0.81 -0.52 -3.90
CA ILE A 234 1.34 -1.88 -3.68
C ILE A 234 0.16 -2.87 -3.74
N CYS A 235 0.32 -3.95 -4.50
CA CYS A 235 -0.67 -5.02 -4.65
C CYS A 235 -0.18 -6.27 -3.91
N VAL A 236 -0.80 -6.62 -2.77
CA VAL A 236 -0.49 -7.83 -2.00
C VAL A 236 -1.49 -8.93 -2.35
N ASN A 237 -1.06 -9.89 -3.17
CA ASN A 237 -1.81 -11.12 -3.42
C ASN A 237 -1.53 -12.10 -2.26
N ALA A 238 -2.56 -12.47 -1.50
CA ALA A 238 -2.42 -13.39 -0.36
C ALA A 238 -2.25 -14.86 -0.80
N GLY A 239 -2.63 -15.18 -2.03
CA GLY A 239 -2.67 -16.54 -2.57
C GLY A 239 -4.09 -17.09 -2.68
N ILE A 240 -4.18 -18.40 -2.92
CA ILE A 240 -5.45 -19.14 -2.85
C ILE A 240 -5.72 -19.39 -1.36
N VAL A 241 -6.90 -18.97 -0.89
CA VAL A 241 -7.39 -19.27 0.45
C VAL A 241 -8.41 -20.39 0.32
N GLU A 242 -8.15 -21.51 0.99
CA GLU A 242 -9.11 -22.61 1.07
C GLU A 242 -10.36 -22.12 1.82
N GLU A 243 -11.53 -22.36 1.21
CA GLU A 243 -12.81 -22.09 1.83
C GLU A 243 -13.01 -23.10 2.98
N ALA A 244 -13.72 -22.72 4.05
CA ALA A 244 -14.14 -23.72 5.03
C ALA A 244 -15.04 -24.75 4.30
N PRO A 245 -14.96 -26.05 4.61
CA PRO A 245 -15.70 -27.07 3.87
C PRO A 245 -17.21 -26.91 4.10
N GLN A 246 -17.87 -26.16 3.21
CA GLN A 246 -19.32 -26.15 3.10
C GLN A 246 -19.75 -27.52 2.54
N ALA A 247 -20.51 -28.26 3.34
CA ALA A 247 -20.83 -29.67 3.14
C ALA A 247 -21.79 -29.98 1.97
N GLU A 248 -21.91 -29.06 1.00
CA GLU A 248 -22.90 -29.09 -0.08
C GLU A 248 -22.26 -29.16 -1.48
N VAL A 249 -20.95 -28.89 -1.63
CA VAL A 249 -20.28 -28.88 -2.94
C VAL A 249 -19.92 -30.30 -3.43
N THR A 250 -19.79 -31.27 -2.52
CA THR A 250 -19.45 -32.67 -2.83
C THR A 250 -20.46 -33.39 -3.72
N ALA A 251 -21.65 -32.82 -3.96
CA ALA A 251 -22.64 -33.35 -4.89
C ALA A 251 -22.42 -32.96 -6.36
N ALA A 252 -21.57 -31.96 -6.65
CA ALA A 252 -21.27 -31.51 -8.02
C ALA A 252 -19.97 -32.11 -8.60
N GLU A 253 -19.17 -32.79 -7.77
CA GLU A 253 -17.80 -33.21 -8.09
C GLU A 253 -17.72 -34.49 -8.96
N GLU A 254 -18.84 -35.18 -9.21
CA GLU A 254 -18.90 -36.34 -10.12
C GLU A 254 -19.24 -35.97 -11.59
N ALA A 255 -19.43 -34.69 -11.92
CA ALA A 255 -19.55 -34.21 -13.30
C ALA A 255 -18.15 -34.10 -13.95
N GLY A 256 -17.67 -35.21 -14.51
CA GLY A 256 -16.29 -35.42 -14.96
C GLY A 256 -15.63 -34.26 -15.71
N PHE A 257 -14.71 -33.55 -15.04
CA PHE A 257 -13.78 -32.62 -15.65
C PHE A 257 -12.53 -33.36 -16.16
N GLU A 258 -12.62 -33.90 -17.38
CA GLU A 258 -11.49 -34.53 -18.07
C GLU A 258 -10.54 -33.47 -18.67
N GLY A 259 -9.70 -32.87 -17.82
CA GLY A 259 -8.73 -31.84 -18.22
C GLY A 259 -7.42 -31.91 -17.42
N PHE A 260 -6.29 -31.72 -18.10
CA PHE A 260 -4.97 -31.67 -17.46
C PHE A 260 -4.78 -30.35 -16.69
N GLY A 261 -5.23 -30.36 -15.44
CA GLY A 261 -4.99 -29.30 -14.48
C GLY A 261 -6.16 -29.16 -13.52
N ASN A 262 -5.92 -29.46 -12.23
CA ASN A 262 -6.88 -29.10 -11.18
C ASN A 262 -6.96 -27.57 -11.12
N ALA A 263 -8.07 -27.01 -11.60
CA ALA A 263 -8.37 -25.59 -11.50
C ALA A 263 -8.76 -25.27 -10.06
N GLY A 264 -7.74 -25.20 -9.18
CA GLY A 264 -7.89 -25.23 -7.73
C GLY A 264 -9.02 -24.34 -7.22
N TRP A 265 -10.10 -25.00 -6.77
CA TRP A 265 -11.29 -24.37 -6.23
C TRP A 265 -10.97 -23.70 -4.89
N GLY A 266 -10.60 -22.42 -4.95
CA GLY A 266 -10.37 -21.63 -3.75
C GLY A 266 -10.47 -20.14 -4.06
N THR A 267 -10.95 -19.39 -3.08
CA THR A 267 -11.14 -17.95 -3.19
C THR A 267 -9.77 -17.25 -3.07
N ARG A 268 -9.40 -16.43 -4.06
CA ARG A 268 -8.14 -15.69 -4.05
C ARG A 268 -8.35 -14.31 -3.41
N VAL A 269 -7.63 -14.02 -2.34
CA VAL A 269 -7.73 -12.72 -1.65
C VAL A 269 -6.57 -11.80 -2.07
N VAL A 270 -6.88 -10.58 -2.49
CA VAL A 270 -5.90 -9.57 -2.91
C VAL A 270 -6.17 -8.27 -2.14
N VAL A 271 -5.12 -7.71 -1.55
CA VAL A 271 -5.16 -6.43 -0.83
C VAL A 271 -4.40 -5.37 -1.63
N GLN A 272 -5.13 -4.39 -2.16
CA GLN A 272 -4.61 -3.24 -2.87
C GLN A 272 -4.45 -2.07 -1.88
N ILE A 273 -3.22 -1.60 -1.69
CA ILE A 273 -2.93 -0.49 -0.77
C ILE A 273 -2.42 0.69 -1.60
N PHE A 274 -3.05 1.85 -1.46
CA PHE A 274 -2.76 3.07 -2.22
C PHE A 274 -2.38 4.23 -1.30
N THR A 275 -1.63 5.21 -1.81
CA THR A 275 -1.71 6.58 -1.30
C THR A 275 -2.97 7.26 -1.83
N GLU A 276 -3.50 8.24 -1.09
CA GLU A 276 -4.72 8.98 -1.47
C GLU A 276 -4.64 9.54 -2.91
N GLU A 277 -3.53 10.18 -3.26
CA GLU A 277 -3.23 10.68 -4.61
C GLU A 277 -3.35 9.60 -5.69
N LYS A 278 -2.74 8.41 -5.50
CA LYS A 278 -2.79 7.32 -6.48
C LYS A 278 -4.11 6.58 -6.48
N ARG A 279 -4.85 6.57 -5.37
CA ARG A 279 -6.22 6.02 -5.32
C ARG A 279 -7.15 6.83 -6.22
N ALA A 280 -7.08 8.16 -6.14
CA ALA A 280 -7.85 9.06 -6.99
C ALA A 280 -7.43 9.04 -8.47
N GLU A 281 -6.14 8.86 -8.77
CA GLU A 281 -5.63 8.77 -10.15
C GLU A 281 -6.06 7.49 -10.87
N VAL A 282 -6.09 6.35 -10.17
CA VAL A 282 -6.33 5.03 -10.78
C VAL A 282 -7.80 4.60 -10.74
N ASP A 283 -8.56 5.01 -9.70
CA ASP A 283 -9.99 4.68 -9.51
C ASP A 283 -10.37 3.22 -9.84
N LEU A 284 -9.65 2.25 -9.24
CA LEU A 284 -9.99 0.83 -9.40
C LEU A 284 -11.40 0.52 -8.88
N GLU A 285 -11.87 1.25 -7.87
CA GLU A 285 -13.19 1.09 -7.29
C GLU A 285 -14.27 1.43 -8.31
N GLY A 286 -14.26 2.65 -8.86
CA GLY A 286 -15.20 3.04 -9.89
C GLY A 286 -15.10 2.18 -11.16
N LEU A 287 -13.94 1.58 -11.46
CA LEU A 287 -13.81 0.63 -12.57
C LEU A 287 -14.51 -0.72 -12.28
N TRP A 288 -14.26 -1.32 -11.11
CA TRP A 288 -14.85 -2.62 -10.75
C TRP A 288 -16.32 -2.51 -10.33
N GLU A 289 -16.73 -1.45 -9.64
CA GLU A 289 -18.14 -1.15 -9.30
C GLU A 289 -18.99 -1.04 -10.58
N LYS A 290 -18.50 -0.36 -11.64
CA LYS A 290 -19.19 -0.30 -12.95
C LYS A 290 -19.32 -1.67 -13.62
N ASN A 291 -18.31 -2.54 -13.47
CA ASN A 291 -18.33 -3.89 -14.03
C ASN A 291 -19.32 -4.79 -13.27
N LEU A 292 -19.29 -4.77 -11.94
CA LEU A 292 -20.25 -5.45 -11.06
C LEU A 292 -21.69 -5.01 -11.35
N ALA A 293 -21.95 -3.70 -11.49
CA ALA A 293 -23.28 -3.17 -11.84
C ALA A 293 -23.73 -3.52 -13.28
N ARG A 294 -22.80 -3.82 -14.19
CA ARG A 294 -23.13 -4.36 -15.52
C ARG A 294 -23.52 -5.84 -15.43
N VAL A 295 -22.76 -6.64 -14.70
CA VAL A 295 -23.04 -8.07 -14.50
C VAL A 295 -24.32 -8.29 -13.69
N GLY A 296 -24.60 -7.46 -12.67
CA GLY A 296 -25.86 -7.49 -11.93
C GLY A 296 -27.08 -7.33 -12.83
N ARG A 297 -27.13 -6.26 -13.64
CA ARG A 297 -28.21 -6.01 -14.61
C ARG A 297 -28.35 -7.11 -15.67
N GLN A 298 -27.23 -7.71 -16.10
CA GLN A 298 -27.28 -8.82 -17.04
C GLN A 298 -27.93 -10.06 -16.40
N ARG A 299 -27.56 -10.39 -15.15
CA ARG A 299 -28.16 -11.49 -14.38
C ARG A 299 -29.64 -11.26 -14.05
N GLU A 300 -30.03 -10.02 -13.76
CA GLU A 300 -31.44 -9.63 -13.56
C GLU A 300 -32.24 -9.84 -14.85
N LYS A 301 -31.70 -9.44 -16.01
CA LYS A 301 -32.32 -9.65 -17.31
C LYS A 301 -32.44 -11.13 -17.66
N GLU A 302 -31.38 -11.92 -17.46
CA GLU A 302 -31.39 -13.37 -17.69
C GLU A 302 -32.36 -14.11 -16.75
N ARG A 303 -32.50 -13.62 -15.50
CA ARG A 303 -33.52 -14.13 -14.57
C ARG A 303 -34.93 -13.81 -15.06
N ALA A 304 -35.20 -12.57 -15.45
CA ALA A 304 -36.51 -12.18 -15.98
C ALA A 304 -36.88 -12.98 -17.24
N GLU A 305 -35.96 -13.09 -18.21
CA GLU A 305 -36.17 -13.91 -19.42
C GLU A 305 -36.41 -15.40 -19.11
N ARG A 306 -35.82 -15.92 -18.03
CA ARG A 306 -36.07 -17.29 -17.56
C ARG A 306 -37.42 -17.42 -16.87
N GLU A 307 -37.84 -16.44 -16.08
CA GLU A 307 -39.14 -16.43 -15.39
C GLU A 307 -40.29 -16.28 -16.41
N ASP A 308 -40.19 -15.32 -17.34
CA ASP A 308 -41.11 -15.14 -18.48
C ASP A 308 -41.18 -16.41 -19.35
N GLY A 309 -40.03 -17.05 -19.62
CA GLY A 309 -39.94 -18.27 -20.43
C GLY A 309 -40.59 -19.52 -19.80
N VAL A 310 -40.85 -19.51 -18.49
CA VAL A 310 -41.57 -20.58 -17.78
C VAL A 310 -43.08 -20.35 -17.80
N GLU A 311 -43.56 -19.13 -18.08
CA GLU A 311 -45.01 -18.82 -18.16
C GLU A 311 -45.67 -19.33 -19.46
N TRP A 312 -44.88 -19.80 -20.45
CA TRP A 312 -45.35 -20.27 -21.77
C TRP A 312 -45.23 -21.79 -21.99
N LEU A 313 -45.01 -22.59 -20.94
CA LEU A 313 -44.86 -24.06 -20.97
C LEU A 313 -45.87 -24.79 -20.07
#